data_AF-A0A191ZWK9-F1
#
_entry.id   AF-A0A191ZWK9-F1
#
_cell.length_a   1.000
_cell.length_b   1.000
_cell.length_c   1.000
_cell.angle_alpha   90.00
_cell.angle_beta   90.00
_cell.angle_gamma   90.00
#
_symmetry.space_group_name_H-M   'P 1'
#
loop_
_entity.id
_entity.type
_entity.pdbx_description
1 polymer ?
#
loop_
_entity_poly.entity_id
_entity_poly.type
_entity_poly.pdbx_seq_one_letter_code
_entity_poly.pdbx_strand_id
1 'polypeptide(L)'
;MQRELFSPTALQKAGQAIVFYTVALIFLGYGAYKFTAVEAEAIYPLTSNSPLFSWLYSVLSKQGVSNLIGVAEIALALAMLWRGHWRVRLAGSLGIAGALLSTLSFLITTPGIGLDGFIIKDAVLLGGALWAAGAAWQSGLVHPRQSGALA
;
A
#
# COMPACT_ATOMS: atom_id res chain seq x y z
N MET A 1 -29.70 9.51 33.14
CA MET A 1 -28.42 9.95 32.57
C MET A 1 -27.70 8.71 32.04
N GLN A 2 -27.89 8.36 30.76
CA GLN A 2 -27.22 7.21 30.17
C GLN A 2 -25.77 7.58 29.89
N ARG A 3 -24.83 6.96 30.60
CA ARG A 3 -23.41 7.01 30.23
C ARG A 3 -23.27 6.10 29.01
N GLU A 4 -23.20 6.68 27.81
CA GLU A 4 -22.78 5.90 26.65
C GLU A 4 -21.35 5.42 26.89
N LEU A 5 -21.16 4.09 26.93
CA LEU A 5 -19.87 3.46 27.20
C LEU A 5 -18.83 3.75 26.10
N PHE A 6 -19.27 4.28 24.93
CA PHE A 6 -18.42 4.66 23.82
C PHE A 6 -18.97 5.92 23.12
N SER A 7 -18.12 6.92 22.86
CA SER A 7 -18.52 8.04 22.00
C SER A 7 -18.33 7.67 20.52
N PRO A 8 -19.24 8.08 19.61
CA PRO A 8 -19.08 7.85 18.17
C PRO A 8 -17.73 8.31 17.61
N THR A 9 -17.17 9.38 18.19
CA THR A 9 -15.85 9.93 17.83
C THR A 9 -14.70 8.99 18.21
N ALA A 10 -14.78 8.30 19.36
CA ALA A 10 -13.74 7.37 19.79
C ALA A 10 -13.68 6.13 18.87
N LEU A 11 -14.84 5.57 18.51
CA LEU A 11 -14.93 4.44 17.58
C LEU A 11 -14.40 4.81 16.19
N GLN A 12 -14.73 6.00 15.69
CA GLN A 12 -14.23 6.47 14.40
C GLN A 12 -12.70 6.62 14.39
N LYS A 13 -12.12 7.21 15.45
CA LYS A 13 -10.65 7.33 15.59
C LYS A 13 -9.97 5.97 15.66
N ALA A 14 -10.55 5.02 16.40
CA ALA A 14 -10.04 3.67 16.49
C ALA A 14 -10.07 2.97 15.11
N GLY A 15 -11.19 3.05 14.40
CA GLY A 15 -11.32 2.51 13.04
C GLY A 15 -10.31 3.09 12.06
N GLN A 16 -10.11 4.42 12.07
CA GLN A 16 -9.10 5.10 11.26
C GLN A 16 -7.67 4.62 11.57
N ALA A 17 -7.33 4.48 12.85
CA ALA A 17 -6.04 3.95 13.25
C ALA A 17 -5.85 2.49 12.81
N ILE A 18 -6.88 1.65 12.98
CA ILE A 18 -6.85 0.25 12.57
C ILE A 18 -6.64 0.14 11.05
N VAL A 19 -7.38 0.90 10.25
CA VAL A 19 -7.21 0.92 8.78
C VAL A 19 -5.79 1.36 8.41
N PHE A 20 -5.30 2.46 9.01
CA PHE A 20 -3.97 2.99 8.76
C PHE A 20 -2.88 1.94 9.00
N TYR A 21 -2.86 1.34 10.19
CA TYR A 21 -1.84 0.37 10.56
C TYR A 21 -2.01 -0.95 9.81
N THR A 22 -3.24 -1.40 9.54
CA THR A 22 -3.47 -2.65 8.79
C THR A 22 -2.96 -2.56 7.36
N VAL A 23 -3.20 -1.43 6.66
CA VAL A 23 -2.65 -1.22 5.31
C VAL A 23 -1.13 -1.33 5.32
N ALA A 24 -0.46 -0.63 6.24
CA ALA A 24 0.99 -0.66 6.34
C ALA A 24 1.53 -2.05 6.71
N LEU A 25 0.90 -2.74 7.68
CA LEU A 25 1.31 -4.07 8.11
C LEU A 25 1.16 -5.13 7.01
N ILE A 26 0.09 -5.06 6.21
CA ILE A 26 -0.10 -5.96 5.07
C ILE A 26 1.01 -5.74 4.04
N PHE A 27 1.35 -4.49 3.71
CA PHE A 27 2.44 -4.19 2.78
C PHE A 27 3.81 -4.62 3.31
N LEU A 28 4.07 -4.43 4.60
CA LEU A 28 5.31 -4.93 5.22
C LEU A 28 5.38 -6.47 5.19
N GLY A 29 4.27 -7.14 5.51
CA GLY A 29 4.19 -8.60 5.54
C GLY A 29 4.33 -9.24 4.16
N TYR A 30 3.55 -8.78 3.18
CA TYR A 30 3.66 -9.26 1.80
C TYR A 30 4.98 -8.86 1.17
N GLY A 31 5.46 -7.63 1.41
CA GLY A 31 6.76 -7.19 0.92
C GLY A 31 7.91 -8.04 1.46
N ALA A 32 7.85 -8.47 2.72
CA ALA A 32 8.80 -9.43 3.27
C ALA A 32 8.63 -10.84 2.67
N TYR A 33 7.40 -11.26 2.39
CA TYR A 33 7.12 -12.55 1.79
C TYR A 33 7.65 -12.68 0.34
N LYS A 34 7.77 -11.57 -0.39
CA LYS A 34 8.36 -11.51 -1.75
C LYS A 34 9.79 -12.02 -1.86
N PHE A 35 10.53 -12.09 -0.75
CA PHE A 35 11.89 -12.63 -0.72
C PHE A 35 11.93 -14.17 -0.68
N THR A 36 10.78 -14.84 -0.74
CA THR A 36 10.68 -16.30 -0.81
C THR A 36 10.51 -16.79 -2.25
N ALA A 37 11.03 -17.99 -2.53
CA ALA A 37 10.85 -18.64 -3.83
C ALA A 37 9.37 -18.99 -4.11
N VAL A 38 8.62 -19.33 -3.05
CA VAL A 38 7.18 -19.62 -3.13
C VAL A 38 6.43 -18.42 -3.68
N GLU A 39 6.67 -17.23 -3.13
CA GLU A 39 6.00 -16.02 -3.59
C GLU A 39 6.46 -15.59 -4.98
N ALA A 40 7.76 -15.76 -5.31
CA ALA A 40 8.28 -15.46 -6.64
C ALA A 40 7.62 -16.31 -7.74
N GLU A 41 7.38 -17.60 -7.48
CA GLU A 41 6.63 -18.46 -8.39
C GLU A 41 5.14 -18.11 -8.41
N ALA A 42 4.54 -17.76 -7.27
CA ALA A 42 3.12 -17.41 -7.18
C ALA A 42 2.76 -16.15 -8.00
N ILE A 43 3.62 -15.13 -8.00
CA ILE A 43 3.33 -13.87 -8.71
C ILE A 43 3.82 -13.85 -10.15
N TYR A 44 4.63 -14.83 -10.56
CA TYR A 44 5.16 -14.89 -11.91
C TYR A 44 4.05 -14.90 -12.99
N PRO A 45 2.99 -15.74 -12.88
CA PRO A 45 1.90 -15.72 -13.85
C PRO A 45 1.18 -14.36 -13.93
N LEU A 46 1.07 -13.64 -12.81
CA LEU A 46 0.41 -12.33 -12.78
C LEU A 46 1.27 -11.25 -13.47
N THR A 47 2.55 -11.20 -13.07
CA THR A 47 3.48 -10.15 -13.49
C THR A 47 4.00 -10.36 -14.92
N SER A 48 4.14 -11.60 -15.38
CA SER A 48 4.55 -11.90 -16.77
C SER A 48 3.48 -11.57 -17.80
N ASN A 49 2.20 -11.59 -17.43
CA ASN A 49 1.09 -11.19 -18.29
C ASN A 49 0.77 -9.68 -18.23
N SER A 50 1.40 -8.93 -17.32
CA SER A 50 1.13 -7.49 -17.16
C SER A 50 2.15 -6.64 -17.92
N PRO A 51 1.73 -5.68 -18.76
CA PRO A 51 2.66 -4.80 -19.48
C PRO A 51 3.50 -3.92 -18.54
N LEU A 52 3.05 -3.70 -17.30
CA LEU A 52 3.80 -2.95 -16.29
C LEU A 52 5.05 -3.69 -15.80
N PHE A 53 5.01 -5.02 -15.76
CA PHE A 53 6.04 -5.84 -15.11
C PHE A 53 6.74 -6.82 -16.08
N SER A 54 6.09 -7.22 -17.17
CA SER A 54 6.58 -8.30 -18.05
C SER A 54 7.97 -8.03 -18.63
N TRP A 55 8.27 -6.76 -18.93
CA TRP A 55 9.58 -6.35 -19.46
C TRP A 55 10.72 -6.55 -18.45
N LEU A 56 10.45 -6.55 -17.14
CA LEU A 56 11.48 -6.76 -16.11
C LEU A 56 12.13 -8.14 -16.23
N TYR A 57 11.41 -9.13 -16.74
CA TYR A 57 11.91 -10.48 -16.97
C TYR A 57 12.98 -10.59 -18.08
N SER A 58 13.18 -9.53 -18.87
CA SER A 58 14.29 -9.46 -19.83
C SER A 58 15.64 -9.20 -19.16
N VAL A 59 15.64 -8.67 -17.93
CA VAL A 59 16.83 -8.24 -17.19
C VAL A 59 16.96 -8.88 -15.81
N LEU A 60 15.84 -9.33 -15.22
CA LEU A 60 15.78 -9.93 -13.89
C LEU A 60 15.20 -11.35 -13.95
N SER A 61 15.60 -12.20 -13.00
CA SER A 61 14.97 -13.49 -12.76
C SER A 61 13.60 -13.32 -12.08
N LYS A 62 12.80 -14.39 -11.99
CA LYS A 62 11.57 -14.41 -11.18
C LYS A 62 11.78 -13.91 -9.76
N GLN A 63 12.82 -14.42 -9.10
CA GLN A 63 13.18 -13.97 -7.78
C GLN A 63 13.61 -12.49 -7.77
N GLY A 64 14.34 -12.04 -8.79
CA GLY A 64 14.74 -10.64 -8.93
C GLY A 64 13.55 -9.69 -9.03
N VAL A 65 12.56 -10.01 -9.87
CA VAL A 65 11.31 -9.24 -10.00
C VAL A 65 10.54 -9.25 -8.68
N SER A 66 10.41 -10.41 -8.04
CA SER A 66 9.74 -10.53 -6.74
C SER A 66 10.42 -9.66 -5.67
N ASN A 67 11.75 -9.77 -5.53
CA ASN A 67 12.53 -8.97 -4.59
C ASN A 67 12.36 -7.47 -4.84
N LEU A 68 12.37 -7.03 -6.10
CA LEU A 68 12.18 -5.62 -6.46
C LEU A 68 10.81 -5.11 -5.98
N ILE A 69 9.75 -5.88 -6.22
CA ILE A 69 8.39 -5.57 -5.73
C ILE A 69 8.39 -5.54 -4.19
N GLY A 70 9.03 -6.50 -3.53
CA GLY A 70 9.11 -6.58 -2.07
C GLY A 70 9.80 -5.37 -1.44
N VAL A 71 10.92 -4.93 -2.01
CA VAL A 71 11.60 -3.69 -1.59
C VAL A 71 10.67 -2.48 -1.75
N ALA A 72 9.97 -2.37 -2.88
CA ALA A 72 9.04 -1.28 -3.11
C ALA A 72 7.89 -1.28 -2.09
N GLU A 73 7.24 -2.42 -1.85
CA GLU A 73 6.15 -2.55 -0.87
C GLU A 73 6.58 -2.14 0.54
N ILE A 74 7.76 -2.61 0.98
CA ILE A 74 8.32 -2.24 2.29
C ILE A 74 8.63 -0.74 2.35
N ALA A 75 9.31 -0.20 1.33
CA ALA A 75 9.68 1.22 1.30
C ALA A 75 8.44 2.13 1.34
N LEU A 76 7.39 1.78 0.60
CA LEU A 76 6.13 2.51 0.57
C LEU A 76 5.40 2.45 1.92
N ALA A 77 5.38 1.29 2.58
CA ALA A 77 4.81 1.15 3.92
C ALA A 77 5.57 1.96 4.97
N LEU A 78 6.91 1.92 4.94
CA LEU A 78 7.74 2.73 5.83
C LEU A 78 7.54 4.23 5.58
N ALA A 79 7.42 4.65 4.32
CA ALA A 79 7.10 6.03 3.97
C ALA A 79 5.71 6.44 4.49
N MET A 80 4.69 5.57 4.35
CA MET A 80 3.36 5.81 4.91
C MET A 80 3.38 5.91 6.45
N LEU A 81 4.18 5.09 7.13
CA LEU A 81 4.33 5.13 8.60
C LEU A 81 5.18 6.30 9.10
N TRP A 82 5.82 7.04 8.20
CA TRP A 82 6.72 8.13 8.56
C TRP A 82 6.01 9.23 9.36
N ARG A 83 6.58 9.55 10.53
CA ARG A 83 6.04 10.58 11.45
C ARG A 83 6.59 11.99 11.21
N GLY A 84 7.57 12.14 10.32
CA GLY A 84 8.13 13.44 9.98
C GLY A 84 7.28 14.18 8.94
N HIS A 85 7.91 14.64 7.87
CA HIS A 85 7.25 15.50 6.88
C HIS A 85 6.04 14.83 6.20
N TRP A 86 4.90 15.53 6.18
CA TRP A 86 3.62 15.01 5.64
C TRP A 86 3.70 14.54 4.18
N ARG A 87 4.57 15.17 3.36
CA ARG A 87 4.80 14.77 1.96
C ARG A 87 5.37 13.35 1.84
N VAL A 88 6.18 12.89 2.78
CA VAL A 88 6.72 11.52 2.77
C VAL A 88 5.59 10.52 3.02
N ARG A 89 4.77 10.80 4.04
CA ARG A 89 3.58 9.99 4.35
C ARG A 89 2.60 9.96 3.19
N LEU A 90 2.34 11.11 2.58
CA LEU A 90 1.53 11.20 1.38
C LEU A 90 2.09 10.35 0.25
N ALA A 91 3.38 10.49 -0.06
CA ALA A 91 4.02 9.75 -1.14
C ALA A 91 3.96 8.24 -0.90
N GLY A 92 4.18 7.79 0.34
CA GLY A 92 4.00 6.39 0.74
C GLY A 92 2.57 5.91 0.52
N SER A 93 1.57 6.65 1.03
CA SER A 93 0.15 6.28 0.87
C SER A 93 -0.30 6.26 -0.60
N LEU A 94 0.12 7.23 -1.42
CA LEU A 94 -0.18 7.26 -2.85
C LEU A 94 0.55 6.16 -3.62
N GLY A 95 1.78 5.85 -3.25
CA GLY A 95 2.52 4.75 -3.86
C GLY A 95 1.89 3.39 -3.53
N ILE A 96 1.41 3.18 -2.30
CA ILE A 96 0.60 2.02 -1.92
C ILE A 96 -0.67 1.95 -2.78
N ALA A 97 -1.38 3.06 -2.95
CA ALA A 97 -2.56 3.09 -3.82
C ALA A 97 -2.21 2.70 -5.27
N GLY A 98 -1.08 3.19 -5.80
CA GLY A 98 -0.58 2.80 -7.12
C GLY A 98 -0.21 1.32 -7.24
N ALA A 99 0.42 0.74 -6.20
CA ALA A 99 0.73 -0.68 -6.14
C ALA A 99 -0.55 -1.53 -6.14
N LEU A 100 -1.55 -1.16 -5.34
CA LEU A 100 -2.85 -1.84 -5.30
C LEU A 100 -3.59 -1.75 -6.63
N LEU A 101 -3.57 -0.59 -7.30
CA LEU A 101 -4.11 -0.45 -8.65
C LEU A 101 -3.38 -1.34 -9.65
N SER A 102 -2.06 -1.49 -9.50
CA SER A 102 -1.27 -2.40 -10.33
C SER A 102 -1.69 -3.86 -10.08
N THR A 103 -1.94 -4.27 -8.83
CA THR A 103 -2.46 -5.61 -8.54
C THR A 103 -3.87 -5.82 -9.07
N LEU A 104 -4.77 -4.84 -8.89
CA LEU A 104 -6.14 -4.90 -9.42
C LEU A 104 -6.15 -4.99 -10.96
N SER A 105 -5.15 -4.40 -11.64
CA SER A 105 -5.02 -4.51 -13.10
C SER A 105 -4.84 -5.95 -13.57
N PHE A 106 -4.36 -6.87 -12.71
CA PHE A 106 -4.19 -8.28 -13.05
C PHE A 106 -5.51 -9.00 -13.36
N LEU A 107 -6.66 -8.48 -12.87
CA LEU A 107 -7.99 -8.98 -13.29
C LEU A 107 -8.22 -8.83 -14.79
N ILE A 108 -7.58 -7.84 -15.41
CA ILE A 108 -7.72 -7.51 -16.82
C ILE A 108 -6.57 -8.13 -17.61
N THR A 109 -5.34 -8.06 -17.09
CA THR A 109 -4.15 -8.47 -17.84
C THR A 109 -3.88 -9.97 -17.79
N THR A 110 -4.38 -10.69 -16.78
CA THR A 110 -4.02 -12.09 -16.56
C THR A 110 -5.21 -13.03 -16.80
N PRO A 111 -5.16 -13.89 -17.83
CA PRO A 111 -6.24 -14.84 -18.11
C PRO A 111 -6.46 -15.83 -16.97
N GLY A 112 -7.74 -16.15 -16.69
CA GLY A 112 -8.12 -17.18 -15.71
C GLY A 112 -8.04 -16.76 -14.25
N ILE A 113 -7.66 -15.51 -13.96
CA ILE A 113 -7.73 -14.93 -12.62
C ILE A 113 -9.17 -14.47 -12.35
N GLY A 114 -9.74 -14.98 -11.26
CA GLY A 114 -11.09 -14.64 -10.81
C GLY A 114 -11.09 -13.57 -9.72
N LEU A 115 -12.22 -13.43 -9.04
CA LEU A 115 -12.33 -12.67 -7.80
C LEU A 115 -11.76 -13.46 -6.61
N ASP A 116 -10.51 -13.90 -6.76
CA ASP A 116 -9.80 -14.61 -5.70
C ASP A 116 -9.59 -13.66 -4.52
N GLY A 117 -9.58 -14.21 -3.29
CA GLY A 117 -9.47 -13.40 -2.07
C GLY A 117 -8.23 -12.49 -2.03
N PHE A 118 -7.18 -12.84 -2.78
CA PHE A 118 -5.98 -12.03 -2.97
C PHE A 118 -6.25 -10.67 -3.65
N ILE A 119 -7.24 -10.59 -4.54
CA ILE A 119 -7.53 -9.36 -5.30
C ILE A 119 -8.65 -8.56 -4.67
N ILE A 120 -9.66 -9.22 -4.09
CA ILE A 120 -10.75 -8.51 -3.38
C ILE A 120 -10.20 -7.72 -2.20
N LYS A 121 -9.23 -8.27 -1.44
CA LYS A 121 -8.63 -7.54 -0.32
C LYS A 121 -8.00 -6.22 -0.79
N ASP A 122 -7.39 -6.20 -1.98
CA ASP A 122 -6.66 -5.05 -2.48
C ASP A 122 -7.58 -3.88 -2.83
N ALA A 123 -8.83 -4.17 -3.23
CA ALA A 123 -9.86 -3.14 -3.41
C ALA A 123 -10.22 -2.44 -2.09
N VAL A 124 -10.28 -3.18 -0.98
CA VAL A 124 -10.53 -2.61 0.36
C VAL A 124 -9.32 -1.80 0.84
N LEU A 125 -8.11 -2.33 0.64
CA LEU A 125 -6.88 -1.63 1.02
C LEU A 125 -6.68 -0.34 0.23
N LEU A 126 -7.17 -0.27 -1.03
CA LEU A 126 -7.08 0.92 -1.86
C LEU A 126 -7.85 2.08 -1.22
N GLY A 127 -9.05 1.82 -0.69
CA GLY A 127 -9.82 2.80 0.07
C GLY A 127 -9.06 3.31 1.29
N GLY A 128 -8.42 2.40 2.04
CA GLY A 128 -7.60 2.75 3.20
C GLY A 128 -6.37 3.59 2.84
N ALA A 129 -5.68 3.25 1.75
CA ALA A 129 -4.50 3.97 1.25
C ALA A 129 -4.86 5.38 0.78
N LEU A 130 -5.96 5.53 0.01
CA LEU A 130 -6.44 6.83 -0.45
C LEU A 130 -6.93 7.71 0.71
N TRP A 131 -7.60 7.13 1.71
CA TRP A 131 -7.96 7.84 2.92
C TRP A 131 -6.71 8.33 3.68
N ALA A 132 -5.69 7.47 3.84
CA ALA A 132 -4.44 7.83 4.50
C ALA A 132 -3.68 8.92 3.72
N ALA A 133 -3.70 8.89 2.38
CA ALA A 133 -3.14 9.94 1.53
C ALA A 133 -3.86 11.28 1.76
N GLY A 134 -5.19 11.28 1.77
CA GLY A 134 -6.01 12.46 2.06
C GLY A 134 -5.73 13.04 3.44
N ALA A 135 -5.65 12.19 4.48
CA ALA A 135 -5.32 12.61 5.84
C ALA A 135 -3.90 13.22 5.92
N ALA A 136 -2.93 12.64 5.22
CA ALA A 136 -1.58 13.19 5.13
C ALA A 136 -1.56 14.56 4.43
N TRP A 137 -2.27 14.69 3.30
CA TRP A 137 -2.37 15.96 2.57
C TRP A 137 -3.01 17.05 3.42
N GLN A 138 -4.12 16.75 4.10
CA GLN A 138 -4.81 17.68 4.99
C GLN A 138 -3.91 18.16 6.14
N SER A 139 -3.09 17.27 6.72
CA SER A 139 -2.14 17.67 7.77
C SER A 139 -1.11 18.70 7.28
N GLY A 140 -0.76 18.68 6.00
CA GLY A 140 0.12 19.67 5.37
C GLY A 140 -0.54 21.04 5.17
N LEU A 141 -1.84 21.06 4.85
CA LEU A 141 -2.60 22.31 4.67
C LEU A 141 -2.83 23.05 6.01
N VAL A 142 -3.03 22.30 7.10
CA VAL A 142 -3.27 22.87 8.43
C VAL A 142 -1.97 23.38 9.07
N HIS A 143 -0.79 22.89 8.66
CA HIS A 143 0.51 23.29 9.24
C HIS A 143 1.52 23.79 8.18
N PRO A 144 1.31 24.97 7.55
CA PRO A 144 2.17 25.47 6.47
C PRO A 144 3.63 25.80 6.89
N ARG A 145 3.87 26.09 8.18
CA ARG A 145 5.11 26.72 8.69
C ARG A 145 6.23 25.76 9.12
N GLN A 146 6.38 24.61 8.48
CA GLN A 146 7.58 23.77 8.68
C GLN A 146 8.44 23.61 7.41
N SER A 147 8.09 24.33 6.33
CA SER A 147 8.68 24.14 5.00
C SER A 147 9.80 25.13 4.65
N GLY A 148 10.25 25.98 5.58
CA GLY A 148 11.14 27.11 5.28
C GLY A 148 12.24 27.42 6.30
N ALA A 149 12.59 26.49 7.20
CA ALA A 149 13.57 26.74 8.26
C ALA A 149 14.92 26.03 8.08
N LEU A 150 15.25 25.61 6.85
CA LEU A 150 16.59 25.14 6.49
C LEU A 150 17.02 25.87 5.20
N ALA A 151 17.32 27.16 5.37
CA ALA A 151 18.21 27.92 4.51
C ALA A 151 19.50 28.17 5.29
#